data_AF-A0AAV5T013-F1
#
_entry.id   AF-A0AAV5T013-F1
#
_cell.length_a   1.000
_cell.length_b   1.000
_cell.length_c   1.000
_cell.angle_alpha   90.00
_cell.angle_beta   90.00
_cell.angle_gamma   90.00
#
_symmetry.space_group_name_H-M   'P 1'
#
loop_
_entity.id
_entity.type
_entity.pdbx_description
1 polymer ?
#
loop_
_entity_poly.entity_id
_entity_poly.type
_entity_poly.pdbx_seq_one_letter_code
_entity_poly.pdbx_strand_id
1 'polypeptide(L)'
;SLLSLVQFIDMAQQWSPEEKRKLIQQQLVLLLHAHKCKKRFEENPNRPPCTLPYCTMKKNMFIHMPTCFFGKTCPYAHCASSRQIIHHRKNCQRLDCGVCGPLVRVQNYVHPPPRSHG
;
A
#
# COMPACT_ATOMS: atom_id res chain seq x y z
N SER A 1 6.21 19.50 -10.36
CA SER A 1 7.51 18.82 -10.49
C SER A 1 7.41 17.41 -9.91
N LEU A 2 7.96 16.42 -10.62
CA LEU A 2 7.88 14.96 -10.38
C LEU A 2 6.52 14.31 -10.72
N LEU A 3 6.45 13.88 -11.97
CA LEU A 3 5.43 13.05 -12.58
C LEU A 3 5.14 11.81 -11.72
N SER A 4 3.94 11.82 -11.13
CA SER A 4 3.15 10.72 -10.57
C SER A 4 3.75 9.30 -10.68
N LEU A 5 3.94 8.61 -9.54
CA LEU A 5 4.32 7.18 -9.39
C LEU A 5 3.62 6.17 -10.33
N VAL A 6 2.52 6.56 -10.98
CA VAL A 6 1.88 5.76 -12.04
C VAL A 6 2.76 5.76 -13.29
N GLN A 7 3.24 6.92 -13.74
CA GLN A 7 4.23 7.02 -14.83
C GLN A 7 5.57 6.39 -14.44
N PHE A 8 5.99 6.38 -13.17
CA PHE A 8 7.22 5.65 -12.78
C PHE A 8 7.08 4.11 -12.84
N ILE A 9 5.88 3.55 -12.63
CA ILE A 9 5.66 2.10 -12.76
C ILE A 9 5.49 1.71 -14.24
N ASP A 10 4.91 2.58 -15.06
CA ASP A 10 4.79 2.39 -16.53
C ASP A 10 6.14 2.63 -17.26
N MET A 11 6.90 3.67 -16.87
CA MET A 11 8.28 3.94 -17.35
C MET A 11 9.31 2.90 -16.88
N ALA A 12 8.91 1.96 -16.02
CA ALA A 12 9.78 0.89 -15.54
C ALA A 12 10.09 -0.16 -16.63
N GLN A 13 9.85 0.10 -17.91
CA GLN A 13 10.20 -0.83 -19.01
C GLN A 13 11.67 -1.28 -18.98
N GLN A 14 12.55 -0.49 -18.32
CA GLN A 14 13.98 -0.74 -18.16
C GLN A 14 14.38 -1.43 -16.84
N TRP A 15 13.44 -1.68 -15.92
CA TRP A 15 13.72 -2.36 -14.65
C TRP A 15 13.42 -3.85 -14.74
N SER A 16 14.26 -4.66 -14.10
CA SER A 16 14.05 -6.10 -14.03
C SER A 16 12.70 -6.41 -13.35
N PRO A 17 12.05 -7.55 -13.68
CA PRO A 17 10.83 -7.99 -13.00
C PRO A 17 10.99 -8.03 -11.47
N GLU A 18 12.19 -8.32 -10.98
CA GLU A 18 12.51 -8.38 -9.56
C GLU A 18 12.51 -6.99 -8.90
N GLU A 19 13.09 -5.98 -9.54
CA GLU A 19 13.10 -4.60 -9.05
C GLU A 19 11.70 -3.99 -9.03
N LYS A 20 10.92 -4.20 -10.10
CA LYS A 20 9.50 -3.82 -10.13
C LYS A 20 8.73 -4.42 -8.96
N ARG A 21 8.95 -5.71 -8.70
CA ARG A 21 8.29 -6.42 -7.61
C ARG A 21 8.67 -5.85 -6.25
N LYS A 22 9.96 -5.58 -6.01
CA LYS A 22 10.46 -4.95 -4.77
C LYS A 22 9.83 -3.56 -4.57
N LEU A 23 9.74 -2.74 -5.61
CA LEU A 23 9.12 -1.42 -5.53
C LEU A 23 7.63 -1.51 -5.18
N ILE A 24 6.88 -2.38 -5.85
CA ILE A 24 5.45 -2.58 -5.58
C ILE A 24 5.25 -3.08 -4.15
N GLN A 25 6.11 -3.99 -3.66
CA GLN A 25 6.09 -4.46 -2.28
C GLN A 25 6.33 -3.32 -1.28
N GLN A 26 7.37 -2.51 -1.48
CA GLN A 26 7.64 -1.34 -0.63
C GLN A 26 6.46 -0.37 -0.61
N GLN A 27 5.88 -0.10 -1.78
CA GLN A 27 4.73 0.78 -1.90
C GLN A 27 3.51 0.20 -1.18
N LEU A 28 3.29 -1.11 -1.24
CA LEU A 28 2.23 -1.81 -0.52
C LEU A 28 2.45 -1.76 1.00
N VAL A 29 3.67 -1.99 1.49
CA VAL A 29 4.01 -1.88 2.93
C VAL A 29 3.70 -0.47 3.44
N LEU A 30 4.12 0.56 2.71
CA LEU A 30 3.90 1.94 3.09
C LEU A 30 2.40 2.30 3.11
N LEU A 31 1.61 1.78 2.17
CA LEU A 31 0.16 1.93 2.15
C LEU A 31 -0.50 1.28 3.39
N LEU A 32 -0.10 0.06 3.72
CA LEU A 32 -0.60 -0.64 4.92
C LEU A 32 -0.22 0.10 6.21
N HIS A 33 1.00 0.62 6.29
CA HIS A 33 1.46 1.44 7.40
C HIS A 33 0.61 2.70 7.54
N ALA A 34 0.45 3.49 6.48
CA ALA A 34 -0.30 4.74 6.52
C ALA A 34 -1.76 4.53 6.96
N HIS A 35 -2.40 3.44 6.53
CA HIS A 35 -3.74 3.07 7.00
C HIS A 35 -3.78 2.81 8.51
N LYS A 36 -2.87 1.96 9.03
CA LYS A 36 -2.78 1.71 10.48
C LYS A 36 -2.41 2.97 11.26
N CYS A 37 -1.52 3.79 10.73
CA CYS A 37 -1.08 5.03 11.36
C CYS A 37 -2.21 6.07 11.43
N LYS A 38 -3.06 6.16 10.39
CA LYS A 38 -4.28 6.98 10.40
C LYS A 38 -5.22 6.56 11.52
N LYS A 39 -5.57 5.26 11.59
CA LYS A 39 -6.45 4.72 12.63
C LYS A 39 -5.91 5.00 14.03
N ARG A 40 -4.64 4.69 14.28
CA ARG A 40 -4.00 4.96 15.58
C ARG A 40 -3.97 6.47 15.92
N PHE A 41 -4.03 7.37 14.93
CA PHE A 41 -4.04 8.83 15.17
C PHE A 41 -5.44 9.32 15.52
N GLU A 42 -6.47 8.73 14.89
CA GLU A 42 -7.86 8.97 15.25
C GLU A 42 -8.19 8.47 16.67
N GLU A 43 -7.58 7.36 17.10
CA GLU A 43 -7.75 6.81 18.45
C GLU A 43 -7.01 7.61 19.55
N ASN A 44 -5.90 8.27 19.22
CA ASN A 44 -5.16 9.12 20.16
C ASN A 44 -4.51 10.29 19.41
N PRO A 45 -5.16 11.46 19.36
CA PRO A 45 -4.65 12.63 18.65
C PRO A 45 -3.41 13.27 19.29
N ASN A 46 -3.19 13.06 20.59
CA ASN A 46 -2.09 13.68 21.35
C ASN A 46 -0.74 12.99 21.16
N ARG A 47 -0.71 11.87 20.45
CA ARG A 47 0.53 11.15 20.15
C ARG A 47 1.41 11.94 19.18
N PRO A 48 2.74 11.78 19.23
CA PRO A 48 3.62 12.38 18.26
C PRO A 48 3.29 11.92 16.83
N PRO A 49 3.41 12.82 15.83
CA PRO A 49 3.21 12.47 14.43
C PRO A 49 4.22 11.40 14.01
N CYS A 50 3.82 10.55 13.06
CA CYS A 50 4.72 9.54 12.54
C CYS A 50 5.85 10.19 11.75
N THR A 51 7.09 9.83 12.09
CA THR A 51 8.32 10.33 11.46
C THR A 51 8.74 9.53 10.23
N LEU A 52 8.01 8.45 9.89
CA LEU A 52 8.34 7.63 8.72
C LEU A 52 8.20 8.47 7.44
N PRO A 53 9.23 8.56 6.61
CA PRO A 53 9.17 9.33 5.37
C PRO A 53 8.04 8.81 4.48
N TYR A 54 7.40 9.73 3.76
CA TYR A 54 6.25 9.46 2.88
C TYR A 54 4.96 8.98 3.58
N CYS A 55 4.95 8.75 4.91
CA CYS A 55 3.74 8.38 5.64
C CYS A 55 2.64 9.45 5.53
N THR A 56 2.99 10.73 5.74
CA THR A 56 2.04 11.86 5.66
C THR A 56 1.40 11.95 4.27
N MET A 57 2.21 11.84 3.21
CA MET A 57 1.72 11.84 1.82
C MET A 57 0.72 10.69 1.60
N LYS A 58 1.08 9.47 2.02
CA LYS A 58 0.20 8.30 1.84
C LYS A 58 -1.04 8.38 2.73
N LYS A 59 -0.97 9.00 3.91
CA LYS A 59 -2.14 9.30 4.77
C LYS A 59 -3.13 10.23 4.07
N ASN A 60 -2.65 11.31 3.44
CA ASN A 60 -3.48 12.24 2.68
C ASN A 60 -4.16 11.56 1.48
N MET A 61 -3.46 10.65 0.81
CA MET A 61 -4.03 9.84 -0.26
C MET A 61 -5.17 8.93 0.24
N PHE A 62 -5.09 8.37 1.46
CA PHE A 62 -6.20 7.62 2.06
C PHE A 62 -7.40 8.50 2.43
N ILE A 63 -7.20 9.78 2.72
CA ILE A 63 -8.29 10.75 2.93
C ILE A 63 -8.96 11.08 1.58
N HIS A 64 -8.18 11.20 0.51
CA HIS A 64 -8.66 11.50 -0.84
C HIS A 64 -9.39 10.31 -1.50
N MET A 65 -8.95 9.07 -1.28
CA MET A 65 -9.50 7.91 -1.99
C MET A 65 -11.02 7.70 -1.87
N PRO A 66 -11.64 7.83 -0.68
CA PRO A 66 -13.09 7.66 -0.52
C PRO A 66 -13.92 8.67 -1.31
N THR A 67 -13.42 9.89 -1.51
CA THR A 67 -14.15 11.00 -2.15
C THR A 67 -13.80 11.18 -3.62
N CYS A 68 -12.88 10.37 -4.15
CA CYS A 68 -12.41 10.50 -5.53
C CYS A 68 -13.10 9.49 -6.46
N PHE A 69 -13.78 10.02 -7.47
CA PHE A 69 -14.55 9.29 -8.47
C PHE A 69 -13.84 9.14 -9.82
N PHE A 70 -12.73 9.86 -10.03
CA PHE A 70 -11.94 9.82 -11.27
C PHE A 70 -11.22 8.48 -11.51
N GLY A 71 -11.09 7.63 -10.49
CA GLY A 71 -10.51 6.30 -10.64
C GLY A 71 -9.10 6.33 -11.25
N LYS A 72 -8.95 5.76 -12.45
CA LYS A 72 -7.67 5.68 -13.19
C LYS A 72 -7.22 7.02 -13.77
N THR A 73 -8.14 7.94 -14.03
CA THR A 73 -7.83 9.26 -14.63
C THR A 73 -7.62 10.35 -13.56
N CYS A 74 -7.56 9.96 -12.28
CA CYS A 74 -7.40 10.91 -11.19
C CYS A 74 -6.05 11.66 -11.31
N PRO A 75 -6.05 13.00 -11.37
CA PRO A 75 -4.83 13.79 -11.46
C PRO A 75 -4.09 13.87 -10.12
N TYR A 76 -4.75 13.48 -9.02
CA TYR A 76 -4.12 13.47 -7.70
C TYR A 76 -2.97 12.47 -7.69
N ALA A 77 -1.78 12.96 -7.35
CA ALA A 77 -0.55 12.19 -7.41
C ALA A 77 -0.71 10.85 -6.68
N HIS A 78 -0.38 9.78 -7.39
CA HIS A 78 -0.34 8.41 -6.85
C HIS A 78 -1.72 7.83 -6.47
N CYS A 79 -2.82 8.53 -6.73
CA CYS A 79 -4.17 8.02 -6.46
C CYS A 79 -4.47 6.77 -7.30
N ALA A 80 -4.31 6.87 -8.62
CA ALA A 80 -4.59 5.76 -9.54
C ALA A 80 -3.75 4.51 -9.24
N SER A 81 -2.43 4.63 -9.06
CA SER A 81 -1.54 3.48 -8.78
C SER A 81 -1.84 2.87 -7.41
N SER A 82 -2.03 3.69 -6.39
CA SER A 82 -2.28 3.19 -5.05
C SER A 82 -3.64 2.49 -4.95
N ARG A 83 -4.65 2.94 -5.72
CA ARG A 83 -5.93 2.22 -5.84
C ARG A 83 -5.73 0.83 -6.43
N GLN A 84 -4.92 0.69 -7.48
CA GLN A 84 -4.63 -0.62 -8.09
C GLN A 84 -3.94 -1.56 -7.10
N ILE A 85 -2.95 -1.07 -6.35
CA ILE A 85 -2.21 -1.87 -5.36
C ILE A 85 -3.15 -2.32 -4.22
N ILE A 86 -4.01 -1.42 -3.71
CA ILE A 86 -4.99 -1.76 -2.68
C ILE A 86 -6.01 -2.77 -3.22
N HIS A 87 -6.50 -2.57 -4.45
CA HIS A 87 -7.43 -3.48 -5.09
C HIS A 87 -6.82 -4.88 -5.27
N HIS A 88 -5.58 -4.97 -5.74
CA HIS A 88 -4.84 -6.23 -5.83
C HIS A 88 -4.76 -6.91 -4.46
N ARG A 89 -4.31 -6.19 -3.42
CA ARG A 89 -4.19 -6.75 -2.07
C ARG A 89 -5.53 -7.26 -1.51
N LYS A 90 -6.64 -6.56 -1.79
CA LYS A 90 -7.98 -6.97 -1.33
C LYS A 90 -8.50 -8.23 -2.03
N ASN A 91 -8.17 -8.39 -3.31
CA ASN A 91 -8.70 -9.50 -4.14
C ASN A 91 -7.71 -10.65 -4.32
N CYS A 92 -6.46 -10.51 -3.88
CA CYS A 92 -5.44 -11.55 -4.00
C CYS A 92 -5.34 -12.39 -2.71
N GLN A 93 -5.68 -13.68 -2.81
CA GLN A 93 -5.57 -14.65 -1.71
C GLN A 93 -4.38 -15.62 -1.89
N ARG A 94 -3.58 -15.42 -2.94
CA ARG A 94 -2.49 -16.31 -3.33
C ARG A 94 -1.28 -16.16 -2.41
N LEU A 95 -0.89 -17.24 -1.74
CA LEU A 95 0.30 -17.29 -0.88
C LEU A 95 1.61 -17.24 -1.68
N ASP A 96 1.57 -17.73 -2.93
CA ASP A 96 2.66 -17.70 -3.92
C ASP A 96 2.72 -16.37 -4.69
N CYS A 97 1.86 -15.40 -4.37
CA CYS A 97 1.86 -14.10 -5.03
C CYS A 97 3.19 -13.37 -4.80
N GLY A 98 3.88 -13.00 -5.89
CA GLY A 98 5.13 -12.25 -5.82
C GLY A 98 5.02 -10.89 -5.11
N VAL A 99 3.83 -10.30 -5.00
CA VAL A 99 3.59 -9.03 -4.30
C VAL A 99 3.05 -9.25 -2.89
N CYS A 100 2.06 -10.13 -2.73
CA CYS A 100 1.39 -10.36 -1.44
C CYS A 100 2.11 -11.38 -0.54
N GLY A 101 2.76 -12.39 -1.11
CA GLY A 101 3.34 -13.54 -0.40
C GLY A 101 4.24 -13.17 0.78
N PRO A 102 5.24 -12.27 0.62
CA PRO A 102 6.11 -11.85 1.72
C PRO A 102 5.35 -11.20 2.89
N LEU A 103 4.25 -10.50 2.62
CA LEU A 103 3.47 -9.81 3.64
C LEU A 103 2.50 -10.74 4.37
N VAL A 104 1.95 -11.73 3.68
CA VAL A 104 1.08 -12.75 4.29
C VAL A 104 1.90 -13.64 5.22
N ARG A 105 3.13 -14.02 4.84
CA ARG A 105 4.05 -14.76 5.71
C ARG A 105 4.29 -14.02 7.03
N VAL A 106 4.63 -12.72 6.97
CA VAL A 106 4.84 -11.90 8.17
C VAL A 106 3.58 -11.78 9.03
N GLN A 107 2.40 -11.67 8.43
CA GLN A 107 1.14 -11.62 9.19
C GLN A 107 0.83 -12.95 9.90
N ASN A 108 1.04 -14.09 9.24
CA ASN A 108 0.84 -15.42 9.84
C ASN A 108 1.80 -15.70 11.01
N TYR A 109 2.99 -15.09 11.03
CA TYR A 109 3.88 -15.17 12.20
C TYR A 109 3.38 -14.35 13.40
N VAL A 110 2.76 -13.20 13.16
CA VAL A 110 2.28 -12.30 14.24
C VAL A 110 0.90 -12.71 14.73
N HIS A 111 0.07 -13.31 13.88
CA HIS A 111 -1.22 -13.88 14.21
C HIS A 111 -1.33 -15.26 13.53
N PRO A 112 -0.91 -16.34 14.19
CA PRO A 112 -1.11 -17.67 13.63
C PRO A 112 -2.61 -17.91 13.43
N PRO A 113 -3.04 -18.52 12.32
CA PRO A 113 -4.43 -18.91 12.15
C PRO A 113 -4.83 -19.82 13.32
N PRO A 114 -6.07 -19.73 13.83
CA PRO A 114 -6.54 -20.64 14.86
C PRO A 114 -6.36 -22.07 14.36
N ARG A 115 -5.66 -22.89 15.13
CA ARG A 115 -5.51 -24.32 14.84
C ARG A 115 -6.91 -24.92 14.79
N SER A 116 -7.33 -25.33 13.60
CA SER A 116 -8.48 -26.20 13.44
C SER A 116 -8.14 -27.53 14.11
N HIS A 117 -8.67 -27.74 15.32
CA HIS A 117 -8.68 -29.05 15.96
C HIS A 117 -9.67 -29.91 15.17
N GLY A 118 -9.14 -30.93 14.49
CA GLY A 118 -9.89 -32.09 14.03
C GLY A 118 -10.07 -33.09 15.16
#